data_AF-G3HU89-F1
#
_entry.id   AF-G3HU89-F1
#
_cell.length_a   1.000
_cell.length_b   1.000
_cell.length_c   1.000
_cell.angle_alpha   90.00
_cell.angle_beta   90.00
_cell.angle_gamma   90.00
#
_symmetry.space_group_name_H-M   'P 1'
#
loop_
_entity.id
_entity.type
_entity.pdbx_description
1 polymer ?
#
loop_
_entity_poly.entity_id
_entity_poly.type
_entity_poly.pdbx_seq_one_letter_code
_entity_poly.pdbx_strand_id
1 'polypeptide(L)'
;MTLRLLEDWCRGMDMNPRKALLVAGILPTCGVADIEEALQAGLAPLGEHRLLGRMFRRDENKNVALVGLTVETSSALVPKEIPGKGGVWRVIFKPPDADNEFLCRLNEFLKGEGITMGELTRVLGNRNGPLRLGQGMIPEIRAPMLAQALDEALKPTLQYLRYKKLSVFSGRDPPGPGEEEFESWMFHTSQVMKTWQVSDVEKRRRLIESLRGPAFEIIHVLKINNPFITVAECLKTLETIFGIIDNPRALQVKYLTTYQKDGEKLSAYVLRLEPLLQKLVQKGAIEKEVVNQARLDQVVAGAVHKTVRRELGLPEGGPAPSLLQLLALINDKEAAEEEEEVLRQAELEGYFT
;
A
#
# COMPACT_ATOMS: atom_id res chain seq x y z
N MET A 1 10.01 14.44 41.75
CA MET A 1 10.98 15.52 42.07
C MET A 1 12.43 15.06 42.03
N THR A 2 12.75 13.83 42.43
CA THR A 2 14.14 13.32 42.51
C THR A 2 14.84 13.02 41.17
N LEU A 3 14.10 12.74 40.09
CA LEU A 3 14.68 12.56 38.75
C LEU A 3 15.26 13.87 38.17
N ARG A 4 14.60 15.01 38.41
CA ARG A 4 15.12 16.33 38.00
C ARG A 4 16.42 16.67 38.72
N LEU A 5 16.51 16.31 40.00
CA LEU A 5 17.73 16.48 40.79
C LEU A 5 18.90 15.66 40.23
N LEU A 6 18.65 14.42 39.78
CA LEU A 6 19.67 13.62 39.08
C LEU A 6 20.13 14.31 37.80
N GLU A 7 19.21 14.84 36.99
CA GLU A 7 19.55 15.52 35.73
C GLU A 7 20.30 16.84 35.95
N ASP A 8 19.89 17.64 36.94
CA ASP A 8 20.51 18.92 37.27
C ASP A 8 21.92 18.71 37.84
N TRP A 9 22.11 17.67 38.66
CA TRP A 9 23.43 17.34 39.21
C TRP A 9 24.36 16.75 38.15
N CYS A 10 23.85 15.87 37.27
CA CYS A 10 24.61 15.37 36.12
C CYS A 10 25.03 16.51 35.18
N ARG A 11 24.14 17.48 34.93
CA ARG A 11 24.44 18.67 34.11
C ARG A 11 25.55 19.53 34.73
N GLY A 12 25.55 19.69 36.06
CA GLY A 12 26.60 20.41 36.76
C GLY A 12 27.97 19.73 36.75
N MET A 13 28.01 18.42 36.51
CA MET A 13 29.24 17.62 36.45
C MET A 13 29.64 17.21 35.02
N ASP A 14 28.92 17.69 33.99
CA ASP A 14 29.08 17.32 32.58
C ASP A 14 29.05 15.80 32.34
N MET A 15 28.11 15.13 32.99
CA MET A 15 27.95 13.68 32.92
C MET A 15 26.66 13.28 32.22
N ASN A 16 26.71 12.17 31.48
CA ASN A 16 25.52 11.59 30.86
C ASN A 16 24.63 10.98 31.97
N PRO A 17 23.36 11.43 32.13
CA PRO A 17 22.45 10.91 33.15
C PRO A 17 22.10 9.41 32.96
N ARG A 18 22.43 8.81 31.81
CA ARG A 18 22.32 7.35 31.57
C ARG A 18 23.43 6.53 32.24
N LYS A 19 24.51 7.18 32.69
CA LYS A 19 25.63 6.57 33.42
C LYS A 19 25.65 6.97 34.90
N ALA A 20 24.52 7.45 35.43
CA ALA A 20 24.46 7.98 36.78
C ALA A 20 23.25 7.42 37.56
N LEU A 21 23.47 7.17 38.84
CA LEU A 21 22.48 6.71 39.80
C LEU A 21 22.41 7.70 40.95
N LEU A 22 21.19 8.02 41.40
CA LEU A 22 20.97 8.83 42.58
C LEU A 22 20.46 7.94 43.71
N VAL A 23 21.20 7.87 44.81
CA VAL A 23 20.82 7.11 46.00
C VAL A 23 20.33 8.07 47.07
N ALA A 24 19.05 7.96 47.42
CA ALA A 24 18.39 8.82 48.39
C ALA A 24 18.02 8.03 49.66
N GLY A 25 18.04 8.71 50.81
CA GLY A 25 17.65 8.10 52.09
C GLY A 25 18.79 7.85 53.07
N ILE A 26 19.99 8.37 52.78
CA ILE A 26 21.19 8.18 53.61
C ILE A 26 21.09 9.07 54.85
N LEU A 27 21.42 8.55 56.04
CA LEU A 27 21.44 9.38 57.26
C LEU A 27 22.58 10.42 57.24
N PRO A 28 22.40 11.61 57.83
CA PRO A 28 23.44 12.64 57.93
C PRO A 28 24.71 12.18 58.66
N THR A 29 24.56 11.22 59.57
CA THR A 29 25.64 10.62 60.38
C THR A 29 26.46 9.56 59.64
N CYS A 30 26.08 9.21 58.41
CA CYS A 30 26.75 8.16 57.62
C CYS A 30 28.04 8.70 56.97
N GLY A 31 29.17 8.03 57.20
CA GLY A 31 30.46 8.39 56.62
C GLY A 31 30.57 8.00 55.14
N VAL A 32 31.60 8.51 54.44
CA VAL A 32 31.84 8.15 53.03
C VAL A 32 32.13 6.65 52.87
N ALA A 33 32.93 6.07 53.78
CA ALA A 33 33.26 4.66 53.78
C ALA A 33 32.02 3.75 53.97
N ASP A 34 31.09 4.16 54.82
CA ASP A 34 29.84 3.43 55.06
C ASP A 34 28.91 3.44 53.83
N ILE A 35 28.94 4.55 53.09
CA ILE A 35 28.19 4.70 51.84
C ILE A 35 28.81 3.82 50.76
N GLU A 36 30.13 3.86 50.60
CA GLU A 36 30.84 3.01 49.63
C GLU A 36 30.65 1.51 49.92
N GLU A 37 30.68 1.09 51.18
CA GLU A 37 30.42 -0.30 51.57
C GLU A 37 28.99 -0.75 51.20
N ALA A 38 27.98 0.07 51.51
CA ALA A 38 26.60 -0.23 51.19
C ALA A 38 26.33 -0.20 49.68
N LEU A 39 26.99 0.70 48.93
CA LEU A 39 26.94 0.72 47.47
C LEU A 39 27.61 -0.51 46.88
N GLN A 40 28.77 -0.93 47.40
CA GLN A 40 29.46 -2.13 46.93
C GLN A 40 28.63 -3.39 47.15
N ALA A 41 27.95 -3.51 48.31
CA ALA A 41 27.07 -4.64 48.59
C ALA A 41 25.77 -4.61 47.76
N GLY A 42 25.16 -3.43 47.59
CA GLY A 42 23.87 -3.27 46.92
C GLY A 42 23.95 -3.18 45.39
N LEU A 43 25.07 -2.70 44.84
CA LEU A 43 25.30 -2.47 43.41
C LEU A 43 26.37 -3.41 42.83
N ALA A 44 26.83 -4.42 43.58
CA ALA A 44 27.66 -5.53 43.09
C ALA A 44 27.24 -6.07 41.68
N PRO A 45 25.95 -6.27 41.36
CA PRO A 45 25.56 -6.77 40.03
C PRO A 45 25.69 -5.77 38.88
N LEU A 46 25.93 -4.48 39.16
CA LEU A 46 26.00 -3.41 38.15
C LEU A 46 27.42 -3.10 37.66
N GLY A 47 28.44 -3.81 38.18
CA GLY A 47 29.83 -3.66 37.81
C GLY A 47 30.57 -2.54 38.56
N GLU A 48 31.68 -2.06 37.98
CA GLU A 48 32.49 -0.99 38.56
C GLU A 48 31.69 0.32 38.65
N HIS A 49 31.51 0.81 39.87
CA HIS A 49 30.80 2.04 40.17
C HIS A 49 31.67 2.92 41.08
N ARG A 50 31.50 4.23 40.96
CA ARG A 50 32.24 5.23 41.74
C ARG A 50 31.30 6.21 42.39
N LEU A 51 31.50 6.48 43.67
CA LEU A 51 30.82 7.58 44.35
C LEU A 51 31.37 8.92 43.81
N LEU A 52 30.50 9.71 43.17
CA LEU A 52 30.87 10.97 42.52
C LEU A 52 30.64 12.18 43.43
N GLY A 53 29.66 12.09 44.32
CA GLY A 53 29.36 13.20 45.23
C GLY A 53 28.29 12.87 46.24
N ARG A 54 28.26 13.65 47.31
CA ARG A 54 27.22 13.63 48.35
C ARG A 54 26.64 15.02 48.53
N MET A 55 25.34 15.09 48.75
CA MET A 55 24.61 16.33 48.99
C MET A 55 23.65 16.15 50.15
N PHE A 56 23.75 17.03 51.15
CA PHE A 56 22.79 17.07 52.25
C PHE A 56 21.56 17.87 51.83
N ARG A 57 20.38 17.26 51.93
CA ARG A 57 19.11 17.94 51.66
C ARG A 57 18.44 18.31 52.98
N ARG A 58 18.31 19.62 53.20
CA ARG A 58 17.62 20.20 54.36
C ARG A 58 16.13 19.82 54.39
N ASP A 59 15.50 19.71 53.23
CA ASP A 59 14.06 19.43 53.09
C ASP A 59 13.65 18.05 53.64
N GLU A 60 14.56 17.07 53.55
CA GLU A 60 14.31 15.68 53.95
C GLU A 60 15.14 15.26 55.17
N ASN A 61 15.99 16.16 55.69
CA ASN A 61 17.01 15.92 56.71
C ASN A 61 17.85 14.64 56.45
N LYS A 62 18.16 14.39 55.18
CA LYS A 62 18.86 13.18 54.69
C LYS A 62 19.89 13.55 53.64
N ASN A 63 20.92 12.72 53.54
CA ASN A 63 21.94 12.76 52.50
C ASN A 63 21.46 12.04 51.24
N VAL A 64 21.93 12.54 50.11
CA VAL A 64 21.77 11.94 48.78
C VAL A 64 23.16 11.75 48.18
N ALA A 65 23.40 10.60 47.58
CA ALA A 65 24.66 10.28 46.92
C ALA A 65 24.46 10.14 45.40
N LEU A 66 25.39 10.69 44.62
CA LEU A 66 25.47 10.49 43.19
C LEU A 66 26.54 9.44 42.90
N VAL A 67 26.17 8.40 42.16
CA VAL A 67 27.04 7.28 41.81
C VAL A 67 27.18 7.20 40.30
N GLY A 68 28.41 7.17 39.82
CA GLY A 68 28.75 7.01 38.41
C GLY A 68 28.94 5.54 38.07
N LEU A 69 28.36 5.13 36.96
CA LEU A 69 28.57 3.82 36.33
C LEU A 69 29.57 3.98 35.18
N THR A 70 30.45 3.00 35.02
CA THR A 70 31.41 2.96 33.89
C THR A 70 30.72 2.62 32.56
N VAL A 71 29.67 1.78 32.60
CA VAL A 71 28.90 1.30 31.43
C VAL A 71 27.45 1.78 31.50
N GLU A 72 26.82 2.01 30.34
CA GLU A 72 25.37 2.27 30.28
C GLU A 72 24.62 0.95 30.57
N THR A 73 23.99 0.86 31.75
CA THR A 73 23.35 -0.39 32.21
C THR A 73 21.83 -0.33 32.01
N SER A 74 21.24 -1.48 31.63
CA SER A 74 19.79 -1.61 31.44
C SER A 74 19.01 -1.36 32.74
N SER A 75 17.89 -0.65 32.66
CA SER A 75 17.03 -0.32 33.81
C SER A 75 16.45 -1.54 34.53
N ALA A 76 16.49 -2.71 33.91
CA ALA A 76 16.02 -3.97 34.49
C ALA A 76 16.96 -4.54 35.57
N LEU A 77 18.24 -4.17 35.53
CA LEU A 77 19.27 -4.70 36.43
C LEU A 77 19.51 -3.81 37.66
N VAL A 78 18.97 -2.59 37.66
CA VAL A 78 19.16 -1.63 38.75
C VAL A 78 18.19 -1.94 39.90
N PRO A 79 18.70 -2.30 41.10
CA PRO A 79 17.83 -2.52 42.26
C PRO A 79 17.18 -1.20 42.64
N LYS A 80 15.86 -1.21 42.89
CA LYS A 80 15.11 0.00 43.28
C LYS A 80 15.43 0.46 44.71
N GLU A 81 15.92 -0.47 45.52
CA GLU A 81 16.20 -0.31 46.94
C GLU A 81 17.44 -1.12 47.33
N ILE A 82 18.31 -0.53 48.14
CA ILE A 82 19.51 -1.20 48.69
C ILE A 82 19.54 -1.06 50.22
N PRO A 83 20.03 -2.06 50.96
CA PRO A 83 20.20 -1.96 52.40
C PRO A 83 21.36 -1.03 52.74
N GLY A 84 21.20 -0.17 53.75
CA GLY A 84 22.26 0.70 54.23
C GLY A 84 22.14 1.04 55.71
N LYS A 85 23.17 1.70 56.27
CA LYS A 85 23.12 2.16 57.66
C LYS A 85 21.99 3.17 57.82
N GLY A 86 21.04 2.86 58.71
CA GLY A 86 19.85 3.68 58.94
C GLY A 86 18.60 3.28 58.16
N GLY A 87 18.61 2.15 57.45
CA GLY A 87 17.43 1.58 56.80
C GLY A 87 17.63 1.32 55.30
N VAL A 88 16.54 1.31 54.55
CA VAL A 88 16.55 1.06 53.11
C VAL A 88 16.83 2.36 52.35
N TRP A 89 17.83 2.36 51.49
CA TRP A 89 18.14 3.48 50.59
C TRP A 89 17.49 3.25 49.23
N ARG A 90 16.89 4.31 48.67
CA ARG A 90 16.20 4.25 47.39
C ARG A 90 17.15 4.63 46.27
N VAL A 91 17.27 3.77 45.27
CA VAL A 91 18.06 4.03 44.07
C VAL A 91 17.16 4.57 42.97
N ILE A 92 17.55 5.69 42.38
CA ILE A 92 16.84 6.40 41.33
C ILE A 92 17.73 6.40 40.10
N PHE A 93 17.23 5.81 39.02
CA PHE A 93 17.89 5.71 37.72
C PHE A 93 16.99 6.29 36.65
N LYS A 94 17.57 6.87 35.60
CA LYS A 94 16.82 7.30 34.42
C LYS A 94 16.68 6.10 33.46
N PRO A 95 15.49 5.50 33.31
CA PRO A 95 15.31 4.44 32.32
C PRO A 95 15.57 4.97 30.90
N PRO A 96 16.05 4.12 29.97
CA PRO A 96 16.14 4.50 28.56
C PRO A 96 14.75 4.93 28.07
N ASP A 97 14.70 6.01 27.28
CA ASP A 97 13.47 6.60 26.75
C ASP A 97 12.74 5.55 25.89
N ALA A 98 11.76 4.85 26.47
CA ALA A 98 10.90 3.90 25.75
C ALA A 98 10.16 4.59 24.60
N ASP A 99 9.96 5.90 24.71
CA ASP A 99 9.37 6.74 23.67
C ASP A 99 10.26 6.77 22.42
N ASN A 100 11.60 6.73 22.53
CA ASN A 100 12.46 6.75 21.35
C ASN A 100 12.47 5.43 20.59
N GLU A 101 12.44 4.27 21.26
CA GLU A 101 12.39 2.98 20.57
C GLU A 101 11.05 2.79 19.85
N PHE A 102 9.95 3.14 20.52
CA PHE A 102 8.63 3.12 19.89
C PHE A 102 8.56 4.11 18.72
N LEU A 103 9.04 5.35 18.88
CA LEU A 103 9.05 6.34 17.80
C LEU A 103 9.99 5.94 16.65
N CYS A 104 11.10 5.26 16.91
CA CYS A 104 11.96 4.68 15.88
C CYS A 104 11.25 3.57 15.11
N ARG A 105 10.63 2.61 15.80
CA ARG A 105 9.85 1.53 15.16
C ARG A 105 8.63 2.06 14.40
N LEU A 106 7.95 3.05 14.97
CA LEU A 106 6.83 3.72 14.31
C LEU A 106 7.31 4.48 13.07
N ASN A 107 8.42 5.19 13.16
CA ASN A 107 9.01 5.90 12.01
C ASN A 107 9.52 4.92 10.94
N GLU A 108 10.07 3.76 11.31
CA GLU A 108 10.45 2.69 10.38
C GLU A 108 9.23 2.06 9.70
N PHE A 109 8.18 1.78 10.46
CA PHE A 109 6.90 1.31 9.94
C PHE A 109 6.30 2.32 8.96
N LEU A 110 6.24 3.60 9.35
CA LEU A 110 5.71 4.67 8.50
C LEU A 110 6.56 4.86 7.24
N LYS A 111 7.89 4.77 7.33
CA LYS A 111 8.77 4.79 6.14
C LYS A 111 8.53 3.60 5.22
N GLY A 112 8.32 2.40 5.75
CA GLY A 112 7.97 1.21 4.98
C GLY A 112 6.63 1.36 4.24
N GLU A 113 5.69 2.06 4.86
CA GLU A 113 4.38 2.39 4.28
C GLU A 113 4.38 3.69 3.43
N GLY A 114 5.53 4.37 3.30
CA GLY A 114 5.68 5.60 2.50
C GLY A 114 5.07 6.87 3.11
N ILE A 115 4.82 6.88 4.42
CA ILE A 115 4.14 7.94 5.17
C ILE A 115 5.16 8.73 6.01
N THR A 116 5.04 10.04 6.03
CA THR A 116 5.89 10.88 6.90
C THR A 116 5.20 11.15 8.23
N MET A 117 5.95 11.19 9.34
CA MET A 117 5.43 11.57 10.66
C MET A 117 4.60 12.85 10.63
N GLY A 118 4.99 13.85 9.82
CA GLY A 118 4.23 15.11 9.66
C GLY A 118 2.81 14.93 9.10
N GLU A 119 2.56 13.91 8.28
CA GLU A 119 1.23 13.59 7.77
C GLU A 119 0.36 12.96 8.86
N LEU A 120 0.95 12.06 9.66
CA LEU A 120 0.29 11.47 10.82
C LEU A 120 -0.08 12.54 11.87
N THR A 121 0.83 13.47 12.17
CA THR A 121 0.57 14.55 13.13
C THR A 121 -0.51 15.49 12.65
N ARG A 122 -0.60 15.76 11.33
CA ARG A 122 -1.66 16.59 10.75
C ARG A 122 -3.05 15.95 10.89
N VAL A 123 -3.11 14.63 10.77
CA VAL A 123 -4.37 13.87 10.94
C VAL A 123 -4.78 13.81 12.42
N LEU A 124 -3.82 13.57 13.32
CA LEU A 124 -4.06 13.56 14.76
C LEU A 124 -4.42 14.95 15.31
N GLY A 125 -3.84 16.01 14.75
CA GLY A 125 -4.11 17.41 15.13
C GLY A 125 -5.54 17.90 14.87
N ASN A 126 -6.34 17.16 14.10
CA ASN A 126 -7.74 17.48 13.82
C ASN A 126 -8.74 16.91 14.83
N ARG A 127 -8.31 16.10 15.81
CA ARG A 127 -9.16 15.73 16.97
C ARG A 127 -8.89 16.72 18.11
N ASN A 128 -9.83 17.64 18.32
CA ASN A 128 -9.83 18.57 19.45
C ASN A 128 -9.80 17.80 20.79
N GLY A 129 -8.63 17.73 21.41
CA GLY A 129 -8.44 17.31 22.80
C GLY A 129 -7.11 16.59 23.00
N PRO A 130 -6.22 17.04 23.92
CA PRO A 130 -5.06 16.24 24.29
C PRO A 130 -5.57 14.92 24.88
N LEU A 131 -5.08 13.79 24.39
CA LEU A 131 -5.26 12.50 25.06
C LEU A 131 -4.77 12.67 26.50
N ARG A 132 -5.69 12.76 27.46
CA ARG A 132 -5.35 12.91 28.87
C ARG A 132 -4.86 11.55 29.38
N LEU A 133 -3.63 11.17 29.03
CA LEU A 133 -2.87 10.15 29.73
C LEU A 133 -2.49 10.71 31.11
N GLY A 134 -3.44 10.72 32.04
CA GLY A 134 -3.18 11.07 33.42
C GLY A 134 -2.09 10.16 33.99
N GLN A 135 -1.11 10.74 34.68
CA GLN A 135 0.13 10.11 35.11
C GLN A 135 -0.05 8.94 36.12
N GLY A 136 -1.27 8.66 36.58
CA GLY A 136 -1.61 7.60 37.55
C GLY A 136 -2.31 6.35 37.00
N MET A 137 -2.36 6.14 35.69
CA MET A 137 -3.08 5.00 35.08
C MET A 137 -2.14 3.81 34.84
N ILE A 138 -2.63 2.59 35.14
CA ILE A 138 -1.85 1.34 35.10
C ILE A 138 -1.46 0.99 33.64
N PRO A 139 -0.23 0.54 33.35
CA PRO A 139 0.25 0.26 31.98
C PRO A 139 -0.63 -0.74 31.20
N GLU A 140 -1.23 -1.73 31.88
CA GLU A 140 -2.07 -2.76 31.26
C GLU A 140 -3.40 -2.22 30.70
N ILE A 141 -3.87 -1.07 31.20
CA ILE A 141 -5.11 -0.41 30.72
C ILE A 141 -4.75 0.69 29.71
N ARG A 142 -3.59 1.33 29.87
CA ARG A 142 -3.09 2.35 28.94
C ARG A 142 -2.80 1.79 27.55
N ALA A 143 -2.15 0.63 27.46
CA ALA A 143 -1.79 0.03 26.18
C ALA A 143 -3.00 -0.31 25.29
N PRO A 144 -4.05 -1.03 25.77
CA PRO A 144 -5.23 -1.30 24.95
C PRO A 144 -6.06 -0.05 24.66
N MET A 145 -6.13 0.94 25.58
CA MET A 145 -6.81 2.20 25.28
C MET A 145 -6.07 3.04 24.25
N LEU A 146 -4.73 3.07 24.29
CA LEU A 146 -3.91 3.69 23.25
C LEU A 146 -4.04 2.93 21.94
N ALA A 147 -4.00 1.60 21.96
CA ALA A 147 -4.20 0.77 20.77
C ALA A 147 -5.59 1.02 20.15
N GLN A 148 -6.64 1.15 20.96
CA GLN A 148 -8.00 1.41 20.49
C GLN A 148 -8.19 2.87 20.04
N ALA A 149 -7.59 3.85 20.73
CA ALA A 149 -7.59 5.24 20.27
C ALA A 149 -6.79 5.42 18.98
N LEU A 150 -5.69 4.67 18.84
CA LEU A 150 -4.87 4.60 17.65
C LEU A 150 -5.63 3.87 16.54
N ASP A 151 -6.34 2.77 16.80
CA ASP A 151 -7.18 2.07 15.81
C ASP A 151 -8.37 2.95 15.35
N GLU A 152 -9.01 3.68 16.26
CA GLU A 152 -10.11 4.61 15.93
C GLU A 152 -9.63 5.89 15.22
N ALA A 153 -8.41 6.36 15.50
CA ALA A 153 -7.80 7.50 14.80
C ALA A 153 -7.15 7.08 13.48
N LEU A 154 -6.60 5.87 13.42
CA LEU A 154 -6.00 5.29 12.23
C LEU A 154 -7.05 4.67 11.33
N LYS A 155 -8.24 4.24 11.75
CA LYS A 155 -9.30 3.73 10.85
C LYS A 155 -9.59 4.64 9.64
N PRO A 156 -9.89 5.94 9.82
CA PRO A 156 -10.09 6.85 8.68
C PRO A 156 -8.79 7.05 7.88
N THR A 157 -7.63 6.98 8.54
CA THR A 157 -6.31 7.06 7.91
C THR A 157 -5.98 5.78 7.13
N LEU A 158 -6.37 4.60 7.61
CA LEU A 158 -6.21 3.29 6.99
C LEU A 158 -7.22 3.10 5.87
N GLN A 159 -8.36 3.78 5.89
CA GLN A 159 -9.22 3.94 4.70
C GLN A 159 -8.58 4.85 3.65
N TYR A 160 -7.81 5.87 4.07
CA TYR A 160 -6.97 6.69 3.20
C TYR A 160 -5.73 5.92 2.68
N LEU A 161 -5.18 5.01 3.49
CA LEU A 161 -3.95 4.21 3.24
C LEU A 161 -4.21 2.81 2.65
N ARG A 162 -5.45 2.28 2.66
CA ARG A 162 -5.92 1.15 1.81
C ARG A 162 -6.05 1.61 0.36
N TYR A 163 -4.98 2.26 -0.07
CA TYR A 163 -4.78 2.95 -1.30
C TYR A 163 -4.60 1.92 -2.42
N LYS A 164 -5.49 1.99 -3.40
CA LYS A 164 -5.16 1.58 -4.77
C LYS A 164 -4.95 2.88 -5.53
N LYS A 165 -3.71 3.18 -5.92
CA LYS A 165 -3.39 4.31 -6.81
C LYS A 165 -4.27 4.19 -8.04
N LEU A 166 -5.21 5.12 -8.23
CA LEU A 166 -5.88 5.24 -9.51
C LEU A 166 -4.82 5.65 -10.53
N SER A 167 -4.83 4.98 -11.68
CA SER A 167 -4.01 5.39 -12.81
C SER A 167 -4.40 6.80 -13.27
N VAL A 168 -3.47 7.51 -13.90
CA VAL A 168 -3.66 8.91 -14.31
C VAL A 168 -4.11 8.96 -15.77
N PHE A 169 -5.09 9.80 -16.07
CA PHE A 169 -5.60 10.00 -17.43
C PHE A 169 -5.70 11.48 -17.79
N SER A 170 -5.11 11.88 -18.91
CA SER A 170 -5.10 13.27 -19.36
C SER A 170 -6.05 13.58 -20.50
N GLY A 171 -6.50 12.56 -21.26
CA GLY A 171 -7.26 12.77 -22.49
C GLY A 171 -6.44 13.31 -23.66
N ARG A 172 -5.11 13.17 -23.62
CA ARG A 172 -4.22 13.48 -24.74
C ARG A 172 -3.89 12.21 -25.53
N ASP A 173 -3.75 12.37 -26.84
CA ASP A 173 -3.20 11.35 -27.75
C ASP A 173 -1.96 11.93 -28.44
N PRO A 174 -0.74 11.40 -28.20
CA PRO A 174 -0.41 10.26 -27.34
C PRO A 174 -0.39 10.58 -25.83
N PRO A 175 -0.53 9.57 -24.94
CA PRO A 175 -0.44 9.73 -23.49
C PRO A 175 0.98 10.11 -23.03
N GLY A 176 1.09 10.89 -21.94
CA GLY A 176 2.37 11.26 -21.32
C GLY A 176 3.00 10.12 -20.50
N PRO A 177 4.26 10.27 -20.06
CA PRO A 177 4.93 9.26 -19.24
C PRO A 177 4.19 9.02 -17.91
N GLY A 178 3.71 7.79 -17.72
CA GLY A 178 2.93 7.40 -16.54
C GLY A 178 1.41 7.64 -16.65
N GLU A 179 0.92 8.05 -17.81
CA GLU A 179 -0.50 8.16 -18.14
C GLU A 179 -0.96 6.91 -18.91
N GLU A 180 -2.19 6.45 -18.63
CA GLU A 180 -2.80 5.31 -19.34
C GLU A 180 -3.68 5.78 -20.51
N GLU A 181 -3.82 4.94 -21.54
CA GLU A 181 -4.84 5.11 -22.57
C GLU A 181 -6.25 5.04 -21.96
N PHE A 182 -7.21 5.69 -22.60
CA PHE A 182 -8.57 5.83 -22.07
C PHE A 182 -9.22 4.50 -21.70
N GLU A 183 -9.13 3.48 -22.57
CA GLU A 183 -9.76 2.17 -22.37
C GLU A 183 -9.18 1.43 -21.15
N SER A 184 -7.86 1.39 -21.03
CA SER A 184 -7.16 0.75 -19.91
C SER A 184 -7.46 1.48 -18.59
N TRP A 185 -7.43 2.81 -18.61
CA TRP A 185 -7.73 3.64 -17.46
C TRP A 185 -9.19 3.50 -17.00
N MET A 186 -10.13 3.52 -17.95
CA MET A 186 -11.56 3.40 -17.66
C MET A 186 -11.88 2.05 -17.04
N PHE A 187 -11.30 0.96 -17.59
CA PHE A 187 -11.44 -0.36 -17.02
C PHE A 187 -10.87 -0.42 -15.59
N HIS A 188 -9.63 0.02 -15.40
CA HIS A 188 -8.99 0.04 -14.08
C HIS A 188 -9.84 0.82 -13.08
N THR A 189 -10.15 2.07 -13.39
CA THR A 189 -10.88 2.99 -12.51
C THR A 189 -12.24 2.43 -12.14
N SER A 190 -12.98 1.87 -13.10
CA SER A 190 -14.30 1.26 -12.86
C SER A 190 -14.22 0.07 -11.90
N GLN A 191 -13.19 -0.78 -12.01
CA GLN A 191 -13.00 -1.92 -11.11
C GLN A 191 -12.62 -1.46 -9.69
N VAL A 192 -11.75 -0.45 -9.58
CA VAL A 192 -11.39 0.13 -8.29
C VAL A 192 -12.62 0.74 -7.62
N MET A 193 -13.42 1.54 -8.33
CA MET A 193 -14.61 2.20 -7.76
C MET A 193 -15.66 1.23 -7.21
N LYS A 194 -15.80 0.03 -7.82
CA LYS A 194 -16.68 -1.05 -7.35
C LYS A 194 -16.20 -1.69 -6.05
N THR A 195 -14.89 -1.91 -5.94
CA THR A 195 -14.29 -2.59 -4.78
C THR A 195 -14.00 -1.65 -3.62
N TRP A 196 -14.02 -0.33 -3.85
CA TRP A 196 -13.66 0.67 -2.86
C TRP A 196 -14.80 0.94 -1.86
N GLN A 197 -14.52 0.71 -0.58
CA GLN A 197 -15.45 0.96 0.54
C GLN A 197 -15.21 2.33 1.20
N VAL A 198 -15.22 3.40 0.40
CA VAL A 198 -15.17 4.79 0.87
C VAL A 198 -16.43 5.55 0.46
N SER A 199 -16.66 6.72 1.07
CA SER A 199 -17.83 7.55 0.75
C SER A 199 -17.80 8.03 -0.71
N ASP A 200 -18.98 8.24 -1.31
CA ASP A 200 -19.08 8.71 -2.70
C ASP A 200 -18.44 10.09 -2.92
N VAL A 201 -18.42 10.92 -1.88
CA VAL A 201 -17.73 12.22 -1.89
C VAL A 201 -16.22 12.02 -2.07
N GLU A 202 -15.66 11.03 -1.38
CA GLU A 202 -14.24 10.72 -1.48
C GLU A 202 -13.89 10.05 -2.82
N LYS A 203 -14.71 9.09 -3.28
CA LYS A 203 -14.54 8.50 -4.62
C LYS A 203 -14.51 9.57 -5.72
N ARG A 204 -15.40 10.57 -5.62
CA ARG A 204 -15.48 11.70 -6.55
C ARG A 204 -14.24 12.59 -6.49
N ARG A 205 -13.79 12.95 -5.30
CA ARG A 205 -12.56 13.74 -5.13
C ARG A 205 -11.37 13.04 -5.77
N ARG A 206 -11.22 11.73 -5.52
CA ARG A 206 -10.11 10.92 -6.02
C ARG A 206 -10.16 10.69 -7.53
N LEU A 207 -11.35 10.53 -8.09
CA LEU A 207 -11.53 10.50 -9.54
C LEU A 207 -11.02 11.80 -10.17
N ILE A 208 -11.40 12.95 -9.63
CA ILE A 208 -10.96 14.25 -10.16
C ILE A 208 -9.44 14.41 -10.03
N GLU A 209 -8.85 13.91 -8.93
CA GLU A 209 -7.40 13.93 -8.71
C GLU A 209 -6.61 12.99 -9.63
N SER A 210 -7.24 11.97 -10.22
CA SER A 210 -6.58 11.10 -11.21
C SER A 210 -6.65 11.66 -12.64
N LEU A 211 -7.49 12.67 -12.88
CA LEU A 211 -7.63 13.31 -14.19
C LEU A 211 -6.63 14.47 -14.36
N ARG A 212 -6.12 14.62 -15.57
CA ARG A 212 -5.23 15.73 -15.97
C ARG A 212 -5.74 16.31 -17.30
N GLY A 213 -5.17 17.45 -17.71
CA GLY A 213 -5.37 18.02 -19.04
C GLY A 213 -6.85 18.18 -19.45
N PRO A 214 -7.19 17.92 -20.73
CA PRO A 214 -8.56 17.98 -21.24
C PRO A 214 -9.59 17.21 -20.40
N ALA A 215 -9.23 16.04 -19.87
CA ALA A 215 -10.15 15.20 -19.09
C ALA A 215 -10.54 15.84 -17.75
N PHE A 216 -9.59 16.52 -17.11
CA PHE A 216 -9.84 17.28 -15.88
C PHE A 216 -10.74 18.48 -16.14
N GLU A 217 -10.47 19.27 -17.19
CA GLU A 217 -11.24 20.49 -17.49
C GLU A 217 -12.73 20.22 -17.70
N ILE A 218 -13.05 19.16 -18.44
CA ILE A 218 -14.43 18.76 -18.70
C ILE A 218 -15.18 18.42 -17.40
N ILE A 219 -14.57 17.60 -16.54
CA ILE A 219 -15.19 17.22 -15.27
C ILE A 219 -15.25 18.41 -14.30
N HIS A 220 -14.26 19.30 -14.34
CA HIS A 220 -14.24 20.52 -13.55
C HIS A 220 -15.40 21.45 -13.92
N VAL A 221 -15.63 21.70 -15.22
CA VAL A 221 -16.77 22.48 -15.71
C VAL A 221 -18.10 21.85 -15.31
N LEU A 222 -18.23 20.52 -15.42
CA LEU A 222 -19.44 19.82 -14.97
C LEU A 222 -19.68 19.95 -13.46
N LYS A 223 -18.63 19.93 -12.65
CA LYS A 223 -18.73 20.11 -11.20
C LYS A 223 -19.15 21.54 -10.82
N ILE A 224 -18.69 22.55 -11.57
CA ILE A 224 -19.13 23.94 -11.37
C ILE A 224 -20.64 24.05 -11.64
N ASN A 225 -21.11 23.44 -12.72
CA ASN A 225 -22.53 23.47 -13.10
C ASN A 225 -23.41 22.57 -12.22
N ASN A 226 -22.84 21.50 -11.66
CA ASN A 226 -23.52 20.57 -10.77
C ASN A 226 -22.58 20.10 -9.63
N PRO A 227 -22.65 20.72 -8.44
CA PRO A 227 -21.82 20.35 -7.29
C PRO A 227 -22.05 18.92 -6.78
N PHE A 228 -23.18 18.31 -7.12
CA PHE A 228 -23.59 16.99 -6.66
C PHE A 228 -23.31 15.86 -7.66
N ILE A 229 -22.67 16.14 -8.80
CA ILE A 229 -22.36 15.17 -9.87
C ILE A 229 -21.75 13.87 -9.33
N THR A 230 -22.38 12.74 -9.61
CA THR A 230 -21.94 11.43 -9.13
C THR A 230 -20.70 10.92 -9.88
N VAL A 231 -19.98 9.97 -9.27
CA VAL A 231 -18.82 9.31 -9.90
C VAL A 231 -19.25 8.61 -11.21
N ALA A 232 -20.42 7.99 -11.21
CA ALA A 232 -20.97 7.32 -12.39
C ALA A 232 -21.26 8.30 -13.54
N GLU A 233 -21.81 9.47 -13.24
CA GLU A 233 -22.04 10.53 -14.24
C GLU A 233 -20.71 11.06 -14.79
N CYS A 234 -19.70 11.29 -13.94
CA CYS A 234 -18.37 11.69 -14.40
C CYS A 234 -17.75 10.65 -15.35
N LEU A 235 -17.77 9.37 -14.97
CA LEU A 235 -17.23 8.29 -15.81
C LEU A 235 -18.00 8.18 -17.14
N LYS A 236 -19.33 8.32 -17.12
CA LYS A 236 -20.16 8.31 -18.32
C LYS A 236 -19.86 9.48 -19.25
N THR A 237 -19.62 10.68 -18.71
CA THR A 237 -19.21 11.83 -19.52
C THR A 237 -17.84 11.59 -20.15
N LEU A 238 -16.87 11.08 -19.38
CA LEU A 238 -15.54 10.76 -19.91
C LEU A 238 -15.62 9.69 -21.00
N GLU A 239 -16.47 8.66 -20.83
CA GLU A 239 -16.78 7.68 -21.87
C GLU A 239 -17.44 8.31 -23.11
N THR A 240 -18.27 9.33 -22.92
CA THR A 240 -18.91 10.01 -24.05
C THR A 240 -17.93 10.86 -24.83
N ILE A 241 -16.94 11.49 -24.18
CA ILE A 241 -16.06 12.47 -24.83
C ILE A 241 -14.72 11.86 -25.27
N PHE A 242 -14.12 11.02 -24.42
CA PHE A 242 -12.83 10.37 -24.65
C PHE A 242 -12.93 8.88 -24.92
N GLY A 243 -14.08 8.28 -24.64
CA GLY A 243 -14.35 6.96 -25.18
C GLY A 243 -14.13 7.01 -26.67
N ILE A 244 -13.49 5.95 -27.17
CA ILE A 244 -13.56 5.69 -28.59
C ILE A 244 -15.05 5.50 -28.84
N ILE A 245 -15.72 6.56 -29.30
CA ILE A 245 -17.00 6.44 -29.95
C ILE A 245 -16.66 5.68 -31.23
N ASP A 246 -16.51 4.37 -31.08
CA ASP A 246 -16.55 3.40 -32.13
C ASP A 246 -17.97 3.58 -32.69
N ASN A 247 -18.12 4.58 -33.58
CA ASN A 247 -19.33 4.79 -34.35
C ASN A 247 -19.69 3.39 -34.86
N PRO A 248 -20.90 2.86 -34.57
CA PRO A 248 -21.24 1.50 -34.94
C PRO A 248 -20.92 1.21 -36.41
N ARG A 249 -21.06 2.22 -37.28
CA ARG A 249 -20.65 2.15 -38.69
C ARG A 249 -19.13 2.07 -38.89
N ALA A 250 -18.34 2.89 -38.19
CA ALA A 250 -16.88 2.84 -38.27
C ALA A 250 -16.33 1.51 -37.73
N LEU A 251 -16.90 1.01 -36.63
CA LEU A 251 -16.56 -0.28 -36.07
C LEU A 251 -16.97 -1.43 -37.00
N GLN A 252 -18.14 -1.32 -37.64
CA GLN A 252 -18.59 -2.28 -38.64
C GLN A 252 -17.67 -2.29 -39.87
N VAL A 253 -17.26 -1.11 -40.36
CA VAL A 253 -16.25 -1.01 -41.42
C VAL A 253 -14.94 -1.63 -40.97
N LYS A 254 -14.46 -1.34 -39.75
CA LYS A 254 -13.23 -1.94 -39.20
C LYS A 254 -13.33 -3.46 -39.09
N TYR A 255 -14.47 -3.98 -38.65
CA TYR A 255 -14.76 -5.41 -38.59
C TYR A 255 -14.70 -6.05 -39.98
N LEU A 256 -15.43 -5.49 -40.95
CA LEU A 256 -15.51 -6.03 -42.32
C LEU A 256 -14.19 -5.89 -43.09
N THR A 257 -13.35 -4.92 -42.74
CA THR A 257 -12.02 -4.68 -43.34
C THR A 257 -10.88 -5.37 -42.60
N THR A 258 -11.17 -6.10 -41.52
CA THR A 258 -10.18 -6.91 -40.83
C THR A 258 -10.05 -8.24 -41.57
N TYR A 259 -8.95 -8.38 -42.31
CA TYR A 259 -8.55 -9.61 -43.01
C TYR A 259 -7.42 -10.33 -42.26
N GLN A 260 -7.26 -11.62 -42.53
CA GLN A 260 -6.10 -12.39 -42.11
C GLN A 260 -4.84 -11.81 -42.79
N LYS A 261 -3.81 -11.55 -42.00
CA LYS A 261 -2.53 -11.02 -42.50
C LYS A 261 -1.71 -12.14 -43.13
N ASP A 262 -0.76 -11.74 -43.98
CA ASP A 262 0.21 -12.67 -44.54
C ASP A 262 1.03 -13.35 -43.43
N GLY A 263 1.10 -14.68 -43.45
CA GLY A 263 1.74 -15.50 -42.41
C GLY A 263 1.03 -15.56 -41.05
N GLU A 264 -0.16 -14.96 -40.89
CA GLU A 264 -0.94 -15.06 -39.65
C GLU A 264 -1.74 -16.37 -39.63
N LYS A 265 -1.64 -17.15 -38.55
CA LYS A 265 -2.50 -18.33 -38.34
C LYS A 265 -3.99 -17.95 -38.34
N LEU A 266 -4.85 -18.86 -38.80
CA LEU A 266 -6.29 -18.62 -38.85
C LEU A 266 -6.86 -18.44 -37.44
N SER A 267 -6.36 -19.21 -36.47
CA SER A 267 -6.71 -19.09 -35.04
C SER A 267 -6.40 -17.68 -34.49
N ALA A 268 -5.23 -17.14 -34.81
CA ALA A 268 -4.81 -15.80 -34.41
C ALA A 268 -5.68 -14.70 -35.04
N TYR A 269 -6.02 -14.85 -36.32
CA TYR A 269 -6.95 -13.94 -37.01
C TYR A 269 -8.33 -13.92 -36.34
N VAL A 270 -8.91 -15.08 -36.02
CA VAL A 270 -10.21 -15.18 -35.31
C VAL A 270 -10.15 -14.49 -33.96
N LEU A 271 -9.09 -14.70 -33.18
CA LEU A 271 -8.92 -14.06 -31.86
C LEU A 271 -8.76 -12.53 -31.96
N ARG A 272 -8.17 -12.02 -33.04
CA ARG A 272 -8.08 -10.58 -33.31
C ARG A 272 -9.40 -9.98 -33.76
N LEU A 273 -10.22 -10.75 -34.45
CA LEU A 273 -11.54 -10.34 -34.95
C LEU A 273 -12.59 -10.30 -33.83
N GLU A 274 -12.55 -11.24 -32.89
CA GLU A 274 -13.59 -11.42 -31.87
C GLU A 274 -13.89 -10.17 -31.02
N PRO A 275 -12.90 -9.39 -30.52
CA PRO A 275 -13.18 -8.18 -29.76
C PRO A 275 -13.99 -7.14 -30.54
N LEU A 276 -13.79 -7.03 -31.86
CA LEU A 276 -14.55 -6.13 -32.72
C LEU A 276 -16.01 -6.57 -32.86
N LEU A 277 -16.23 -7.87 -33.03
CA LEU A 277 -17.57 -8.46 -33.08
C LEU A 277 -18.32 -8.26 -31.77
N GLN A 278 -17.68 -8.53 -30.63
CA GLN A 278 -18.28 -8.35 -29.32
C GLN A 278 -18.65 -6.88 -29.06
N LYS A 279 -17.82 -5.93 -29.48
CA LYS A 279 -18.15 -4.50 -29.42
C LYS A 279 -19.39 -4.15 -30.28
N LEU A 280 -19.53 -4.74 -31.47
CA LEU A 280 -20.73 -4.53 -32.32
C LEU A 280 -22.01 -5.06 -31.68
N VAL A 281 -21.93 -6.22 -31.02
CA VAL A 281 -23.05 -6.80 -30.26
C VAL A 281 -23.42 -5.93 -29.06
N GLN A 282 -22.43 -5.46 -28.30
CA GLN A 282 -22.67 -4.55 -27.16
C GLN A 282 -23.33 -3.24 -27.59
N LYS A 283 -23.02 -2.72 -28.78
CA LYS A 283 -23.63 -1.51 -29.34
C LYS A 283 -24.96 -1.78 -30.06
N GLY A 284 -25.42 -3.02 -30.12
CA GLY A 284 -26.69 -3.41 -30.75
C GLY A 284 -26.68 -3.37 -32.28
N ALA A 285 -25.50 -3.34 -32.92
CA ALA A 285 -25.37 -3.40 -34.37
C ALA A 285 -25.56 -4.83 -34.92
N ILE A 286 -25.33 -5.84 -34.08
CA ILE A 286 -25.48 -7.27 -34.39
C ILE A 286 -26.30 -7.91 -33.27
N GLU A 287 -27.36 -8.62 -33.64
CA GLU A 287 -28.21 -9.37 -32.69
C GLU A 287 -27.47 -10.58 -32.11
N LYS A 288 -27.75 -10.94 -30.85
CA LYS A 288 -27.03 -12.00 -30.13
C LYS A 288 -27.19 -13.37 -30.79
N GLU A 289 -28.30 -13.56 -31.46
CA GLU A 289 -28.73 -14.77 -32.14
C GLU A 289 -27.91 -15.01 -33.41
N VAL A 290 -27.45 -13.95 -34.07
CA VAL A 290 -26.72 -14.02 -35.35
C VAL A 290 -25.21 -13.86 -35.19
N VAL A 291 -24.69 -13.68 -33.97
CA VAL A 291 -23.25 -13.46 -33.70
C VAL A 291 -22.39 -14.58 -34.26
N ASN A 292 -22.80 -15.82 -34.05
CA ASN A 292 -22.04 -16.97 -34.54
C ASN A 292 -21.99 -17.00 -36.07
N GLN A 293 -23.10 -16.64 -36.72
CA GLN A 293 -23.17 -16.55 -38.17
C GLN A 293 -22.30 -15.41 -38.70
N ALA A 294 -22.42 -14.21 -38.12
CA ALA A 294 -21.61 -13.06 -38.48
C ALA A 294 -20.10 -13.33 -38.32
N ARG A 295 -19.71 -14.06 -37.27
CA ARG A 295 -18.33 -14.53 -37.07
C ARG A 295 -17.90 -15.43 -38.22
N LEU A 296 -18.67 -16.49 -38.49
CA LEU A 296 -18.34 -17.45 -39.53
C LEU A 296 -18.23 -16.77 -40.90
N ASP A 297 -19.15 -15.88 -41.23
CA ASP A 297 -19.17 -15.18 -42.51
C ASP A 297 -17.94 -14.29 -42.69
N GLN A 298 -17.53 -13.55 -41.65
CA GLN A 298 -16.33 -12.71 -41.71
C GLN A 298 -15.04 -13.54 -41.68
N VAL A 299 -15.04 -14.70 -41.03
CA VAL A 299 -13.88 -15.60 -41.06
C VAL A 299 -13.69 -16.17 -42.47
N VAL A 300 -14.76 -16.65 -43.11
CA VAL A 300 -14.72 -17.17 -44.48
C VAL A 300 -14.42 -16.06 -45.50
N ALA A 301 -14.98 -14.86 -45.31
CA ALA A 301 -14.72 -13.73 -46.19
C ALA A 301 -13.30 -13.15 -45.99
N GLY A 302 -12.80 -13.15 -44.76
CA GLY A 302 -11.58 -12.48 -44.36
C GLY A 302 -10.32 -13.35 -44.34
N ALA A 303 -10.46 -14.67 -44.42
CA ALA A 303 -9.33 -15.60 -44.51
C ALA A 303 -8.57 -15.47 -45.84
N VAL A 304 -7.28 -15.79 -45.80
CA VAL A 304 -6.41 -15.87 -46.99
C VAL A 304 -6.94 -16.92 -47.96
N HIS A 305 -7.32 -18.09 -47.44
CA HIS A 305 -7.88 -19.19 -48.21
C HIS A 305 -9.41 -19.13 -48.21
N LYS A 306 -10.01 -18.96 -49.39
CA LYS A 306 -11.49 -18.96 -49.53
C LYS A 306 -12.11 -20.36 -49.31
N THR A 307 -11.28 -21.39 -49.20
CA THR A 307 -11.65 -22.78 -48.96
C THR A 307 -11.77 -23.16 -47.49
N VAL A 308 -11.47 -22.24 -46.56
CA VAL A 308 -11.52 -22.47 -45.10
C VAL A 308 -12.83 -23.11 -44.64
N ARG A 309 -13.98 -22.73 -45.21
CA ARG A 309 -15.26 -23.35 -44.85
C ARG A 309 -15.29 -24.86 -45.15
N ARG A 310 -14.75 -25.26 -46.30
CA ARG A 310 -14.68 -26.65 -46.76
C ARG A 310 -13.61 -27.42 -45.98
N GLU A 311 -12.45 -26.80 -45.73
CA GLU A 311 -11.34 -27.37 -44.96
C GLU A 311 -11.78 -27.72 -43.53
N LEU A 312 -12.59 -26.86 -42.91
CA LEU A 312 -13.18 -27.08 -41.58
C LEU A 312 -14.40 -28.02 -41.60
N GLY A 313 -14.84 -28.50 -42.76
CA GLY A 313 -15.97 -29.43 -42.90
C GLY A 313 -17.34 -28.83 -42.52
N LEU A 314 -17.51 -27.51 -42.64
CA LEU A 314 -18.73 -26.83 -42.20
C LEU A 314 -19.83 -26.85 -43.29
N PRO A 315 -21.03 -27.38 -42.99
CA PRO A 315 -22.12 -27.50 -43.98
C PRO A 315 -22.62 -26.14 -44.46
N GLU A 316 -22.93 -26.01 -45.75
CA GLU A 316 -23.57 -24.82 -46.32
C GLU A 316 -25.03 -24.74 -45.81
N GLY A 317 -25.33 -23.73 -45.00
CA GLY A 317 -26.67 -23.52 -44.41
C GLY A 317 -26.93 -24.20 -43.05
N GLY A 318 -25.91 -24.83 -42.44
CA GLY A 318 -26.01 -25.32 -41.06
C GLY A 318 -25.82 -24.22 -40.01
N PRO A 319 -26.20 -24.47 -38.74
CA PRO A 319 -26.00 -23.51 -37.66
C PRO A 319 -24.51 -23.20 -37.49
N ALA A 320 -24.17 -21.92 -37.39
CA ALA A 320 -22.79 -21.51 -37.22
C ALA A 320 -22.22 -21.97 -35.86
N PRO A 321 -20.98 -22.48 -35.83
CA PRO A 321 -20.35 -22.92 -34.60
C PRO A 321 -20.13 -21.74 -33.65
N SER A 322 -20.14 -22.02 -32.35
CA SER A 322 -19.67 -21.06 -31.34
C SER A 322 -18.19 -20.73 -31.53
N LEU A 323 -17.71 -19.64 -30.92
CA LEU A 323 -16.28 -19.27 -30.97
C LEU A 323 -15.36 -20.42 -30.57
N LEU A 324 -15.68 -21.12 -29.48
CA LEU A 324 -14.86 -22.22 -28.96
C LEU A 324 -14.86 -23.42 -29.91
N GLN A 325 -16.02 -23.76 -30.48
CA GLN A 325 -16.12 -24.85 -31.46
C GLN A 325 -15.35 -24.51 -32.74
N LEU A 326 -15.42 -23.26 -33.21
CA LEU A 326 -14.69 -22.81 -34.38
C LEU A 326 -13.18 -22.85 -34.15
N LEU A 327 -12.71 -22.34 -33.01
CA LEU A 327 -11.29 -22.39 -32.65
C LEU A 327 -10.77 -23.82 -32.47
N ALA A 328 -11.57 -24.73 -31.92
CA ALA A 328 -11.18 -26.14 -31.81
C ALA A 328 -10.95 -26.75 -33.20
N LEU A 329 -11.91 -26.59 -34.12
CA LEU A 329 -11.79 -27.09 -35.49
C LEU A 329 -10.58 -26.50 -36.23
N ILE A 330 -10.29 -25.22 -36.01
CA ILE A 330 -9.14 -24.54 -36.62
C ILE A 330 -7.84 -25.08 -36.05
N ASN A 331 -7.73 -25.17 -34.72
CA ASN A 331 -6.51 -25.65 -34.07
C ASN A 331 -6.20 -27.11 -34.45
N ASP A 332 -7.22 -27.97 -34.53
CA ASP A 332 -7.04 -29.37 -34.96
C ASP A 332 -6.52 -29.46 -36.40
N LYS A 333 -6.95 -28.53 -37.28
CA LYS A 333 -6.47 -28.44 -38.66
C LYS A 333 -5.07 -27.87 -38.77
N GLU A 334 -4.79 -26.77 -38.08
CA GLU A 334 -3.47 -26.16 -38.02
C GLU A 334 -2.44 -27.17 -37.48
N ALA A 335 -2.79 -27.99 -36.48
CA ALA A 335 -1.92 -29.04 -35.97
C ALA A 335 -1.64 -30.15 -37.00
N ALA A 336 -2.67 -30.59 -37.74
CA ALA A 336 -2.50 -31.60 -38.79
C ALA A 336 -1.65 -31.09 -39.96
N GLU A 337 -1.78 -29.81 -40.32
CA GLU A 337 -0.96 -29.17 -41.36
C GLU A 337 0.51 -29.05 -40.92
N GLU A 338 0.77 -28.68 -39.66
CA GLU A 338 2.12 -28.66 -39.10
C GLU A 338 2.78 -30.05 -39.10
N GLU A 339 2.03 -31.10 -38.73
CA GLU A 339 2.51 -32.48 -38.79
C GLU A 339 2.85 -32.91 -40.22
N GLU A 340 2.02 -32.56 -41.20
CA GLU A 340 2.27 -32.87 -42.61
C GLU A 340 3.47 -32.10 -43.18
N GLU A 341 3.65 -30.83 -42.82
CA GLU A 341 4.83 -30.05 -43.22
C GLU A 341 6.11 -30.62 -42.63
N VAL A 342 6.10 -31.04 -41.37
CA VAL A 342 7.25 -31.67 -40.70
C VAL A 342 7.60 -32.99 -41.40
N LEU A 343 6.61 -33.82 -41.72
CA LEU A 343 6.81 -35.07 -42.47
C LEU A 343 7.40 -34.81 -43.85
N ARG A 344 6.87 -33.83 -44.60
CA ARG A 344 7.40 -33.46 -45.92
C ARG A 344 8.82 -32.91 -45.85
N GLN A 345 9.15 -32.12 -44.83
CA GLN A 345 10.52 -31.64 -44.61
C GLN A 345 11.47 -32.80 -44.28
N ALA A 346 11.04 -33.74 -43.43
CA ALA A 346 11.83 -34.93 -43.10
C ALA A 346 12.04 -35.86 -44.30
N GLU A 347 11.03 -36.02 -45.17
CA GLU A 347 11.18 -36.75 -46.44
C GLU A 347 12.21 -36.07 -47.34
N LEU A 348 12.12 -34.75 -47.52
CA LEU A 348 13.08 -34.00 -48.34
C LEU A 348 14.51 -34.09 -47.78
N GLU A 349 14.71 -33.98 -46.48
CA GLU A 349 16.03 -34.12 -45.85
C GLU A 349 16.58 -35.56 -45.97
N GLY A 350 15.72 -36.58 -45.92
CA GLY A 350 16.10 -37.98 -46.12
C GLY A 350 16.49 -38.36 -47.56
N TYR A 351 16.09 -37.56 -48.57
CA TYR A 351 16.54 -37.74 -49.96
C TYR A 351 17.90 -37.09 -50.25
N PHE A 352 18.47 -36.30 -49.33
CA PHE A 352 19.77 -35.63 -49.48
C PHE A 352 20.91 -36.26 -48.65
N THR A 353 20.67 -37.39 -47.97
CA THR A 353 21.69 -38.24 -47.32
C THR A 353 21.89 -39.52 -48.10
#